data_AF-A0A0C2FSP0-F1
#
_entry.id   AF-A0A0C2FSP0-F1
#
_cell.length_a   1.000
_cell.length_b   1.000
_cell.length_c   1.000
_cell.angle_alpha   90.00
_cell.angle_beta   90.00
_cell.angle_gamma   90.00
#
_symmetry.space_group_name_H-M   'P 1'
#
loop_
_entity.id
_entity.type
_entity.pdbx_description
1 polymer ?
#
loop_
_entity_poly.entity_id
_entity_poly.type
_entity_poly.pdbx_seq_one_letter_code
_entity_poly.pdbx_strand_id
1 'polypeptide(L)'
;MKSATMAGGLFAVDRNYFFKIGSYDEGMDVWGAENVEISFRIWMCGGELEIIPCSRVGHIFRRKRPYGLQSDSIGKNSLRAAHVWLDEYITEFFKARPYLATRRDYGDISDRIQLRKNLQCKPFKW
;
A
#
# COMPACT_ATOMS: atom_id res chain seq x y z
N MET A 1 9.01 8.67 15.81
CA MET A 1 9.70 7.36 15.71
C MET A 1 9.44 6.81 14.33
N LYS A 2 10.49 6.42 13.60
CA LYS A 2 10.33 5.85 12.25
C LYS A 2 9.58 4.52 12.31
N SER A 3 8.65 4.32 11.38
CA SER A 3 7.92 3.06 11.22
C SER A 3 8.00 2.60 9.77
N ALA A 4 8.21 1.30 9.55
CA ALA A 4 8.28 0.74 8.20
C ALA A 4 6.93 0.83 7.49
N THR A 5 5.83 0.67 8.23
CA THR A 5 4.46 0.76 7.71
C THR A 5 3.53 1.50 8.67
N MET A 6 2.41 2.00 8.16
CA MET A 6 1.32 2.55 8.96
C MET A 6 0.09 1.65 8.95
N ALA A 7 -0.76 1.83 9.97
CA ALA A 7 -2.09 1.21 10.00
C ALA A 7 -3.03 1.75 8.90
N GLY A 8 -2.78 2.97 8.40
CA GLY A 8 -3.48 3.59 7.28
C GLY A 8 -4.69 4.45 7.65
N GLY A 9 -5.53 4.02 8.58
CA GLY A 9 -6.77 4.73 8.91
C GLY A 9 -6.58 6.08 9.62
N LEU A 10 -5.41 6.34 10.21
CA LEU A 10 -5.11 7.56 10.95
C LEU A 10 -3.68 8.00 10.64
N PHE A 11 -3.53 9.09 9.88
CA PHE A 11 -2.26 9.74 9.61
C PHE A 11 -2.51 11.20 9.20
N ALA A 12 -1.46 12.02 9.27
CA ALA A 12 -1.45 13.36 8.71
C ALA A 12 -0.34 13.45 7.66
N VAL A 13 -0.61 14.17 6.57
CA VAL A 13 0.32 14.36 5.46
C VAL A 13 0.12 15.74 4.87
N ASP A 14 1.20 16.36 4.38
CA ASP A 14 1.06 17.57 3.58
C ASP A 14 0.23 17.29 2.32
N ARG A 15 -0.73 18.17 2.03
CA ARG A 15 -1.67 17.98 0.92
C ARG A 15 -0.94 17.93 -0.43
N ASN A 16 0.00 18.85 -0.65
CA ASN A 16 0.71 18.93 -1.92
C ASN A 16 1.63 17.72 -2.11
N TYR A 17 2.31 17.30 -1.04
CA TYR A 17 3.10 16.07 -1.02
C TYR A 17 2.23 14.85 -1.35
N PHE A 18 1.06 14.70 -0.71
CA PHE A 18 0.15 13.57 -0.96
C PHE A 18 -0.22 13.43 -2.45
N PHE A 19 -0.59 14.53 -3.11
CA PHE A 19 -0.91 14.50 -4.54
C PHE A 19 0.35 14.37 -5.41
N LYS A 20 1.47 14.98 -5.02
CA LYS A 20 2.75 14.86 -5.74
C LYS A 20 3.25 13.42 -5.79
N ILE A 21 3.12 12.68 -4.70
CA ILE A 21 3.46 11.25 -4.68
C ILE A 21 2.36 10.39 -5.31
N GLY A 22 1.26 10.97 -5.80
CA GLY A 22 0.24 10.31 -6.60
C GLY A 22 -0.93 9.71 -5.81
N SER A 23 -1.33 10.33 -4.70
CA SER A 23 -2.54 10.00 -3.91
C SER A 23 -2.69 8.50 -3.62
N TYR A 24 -3.90 7.94 -3.51
CA TYR A 24 -4.08 6.49 -3.50
C TYR A 24 -4.12 5.92 -4.93
N ASP A 25 -3.87 4.61 -5.04
CA ASP A 25 -4.11 3.86 -6.27
C ASP A 25 -5.62 3.67 -6.48
N GLU A 26 -6.18 4.40 -7.44
CA GLU A 26 -7.62 4.39 -7.75
C GLU A 26 -8.13 3.03 -8.27
N GLY A 27 -7.24 2.12 -8.66
CA GLY A 27 -7.60 0.75 -9.04
C GLY A 27 -7.79 -0.20 -7.84
N MET A 28 -7.56 0.26 -6.61
CA MET A 28 -7.84 -0.51 -5.40
C MET A 28 -9.32 -0.49 -5.04
N ASP A 29 -9.83 -1.66 -4.64
CA ASP A 29 -11.22 -1.84 -4.27
C ASP A 29 -11.41 -1.75 -2.76
N VAL A 30 -12.49 -1.10 -2.32
CA VAL A 30 -13.11 -1.09 -0.98
C VAL A 30 -12.16 -0.99 0.22
N TRP A 31 -11.38 -2.03 0.51
CA TRP A 31 -10.52 -2.08 1.68
C TRP A 31 -9.36 -3.06 1.52
N GLY A 32 -8.17 -2.63 1.94
CA GLY A 32 -7.03 -3.49 2.25
C GLY A 32 -5.82 -3.17 1.40
N ALA A 33 -4.64 -3.29 2.03
CA ALA A 33 -3.32 -3.10 1.45
C ALA A 33 -2.99 -1.66 0.98
N GLU A 34 -3.94 -0.72 0.97
CA GLU A 34 -3.67 0.68 0.63
C GLU A 34 -2.68 1.32 1.60
N ASN A 35 -2.74 0.92 2.87
CA ASN A 35 -1.84 1.37 3.91
C ASN A 35 -0.40 0.87 3.71
N VAL A 36 -0.24 -0.35 3.17
CA VAL A 36 1.06 -0.96 2.88
C VAL A 36 1.65 -0.35 1.61
N GLU A 37 0.84 -0.21 0.56
CA GLU A 37 1.25 0.41 -0.71
C GLU A 37 1.79 1.82 -0.50
N ILE A 38 1.03 2.68 0.19
CA ILE A 38 1.47 4.06 0.43
C ILE A 38 2.69 4.10 1.36
N SER A 39 2.85 3.14 2.28
CA SER A 39 4.05 3.06 3.13
C SER A 39 5.31 2.76 2.32
N PHE A 40 5.25 1.78 1.42
CA PHE A 40 6.36 1.48 0.51
C PHE A 40 6.68 2.68 -0.37
N ARG A 41 5.66 3.29 -0.95
CA ARG A 41 5.82 4.48 -1.81
C ARG A 41 6.46 5.64 -1.08
N ILE A 42 6.02 5.97 0.14
CA ILE A 42 6.61 7.07 0.93
C ILE A 42 8.10 6.83 1.13
N TRP A 43 8.49 5.66 1.65
CA TRP A 43 9.89 5.34 1.92
C TRP A 43 10.74 5.30 0.64
N MET A 44 10.29 4.55 -0.36
CA MET A 44 11.07 4.31 -1.58
C MET A 44 11.17 5.58 -2.44
N CYS A 45 10.24 6.52 -2.32
CA CYS A 45 10.23 7.76 -3.10
C CYS A 45 10.72 8.99 -2.31
N GLY A 46 11.49 8.78 -1.23
CA GLY A 46 12.24 9.83 -0.54
C GLY A 46 11.50 10.57 0.58
N GLY A 47 10.35 10.05 1.03
CA GLY A 47 9.68 10.49 2.25
C GLY A 47 10.07 9.65 3.47
N GLU A 48 9.48 9.99 4.61
CA GLU A 48 9.62 9.24 5.85
C GLU A 48 8.25 9.01 6.47
N LEU A 49 8.11 7.91 7.20
CA LEU A 49 6.89 7.55 7.90
C LEU A 49 7.16 7.46 9.40
N GLU A 50 6.39 8.21 10.19
CA GLU A 50 6.60 8.34 11.62
C GLU A 50 5.35 8.06 12.45
N ILE A 51 5.57 7.45 13.62
CA ILE A 51 4.61 7.40 14.71
C ILE A 51 5.02 8.46 15.73
N ILE A 52 4.06 9.31 16.11
CA ILE A 52 4.23 10.40 17.08
C ILE A 52 3.61 9.99 18.42
N PRO A 53 4.39 9.57 19.45
CA PRO A 53 3.85 9.03 20.70
C PRO A 53 3.02 10.04 21.52
N CYS A 54 3.27 11.34 21.31
CA CYS A 54 2.53 12.42 21.94
C CYS A 54 1.15 12.66 21.30
N SER A 55 0.94 12.22 20.06
CA SER A 55 -0.37 12.30 19.38
C SER A 55 -1.15 11.02 19.64
N ARG A 56 -2.29 11.13 20.32
CA ARG A 56 -3.09 9.98 20.76
C ARG A 56 -4.50 10.06 20.22
N VAL A 57 -4.89 9.05 19.44
CA VAL A 57 -6.26 8.90 18.94
C VAL A 57 -6.74 7.48 19.22
N GLY A 58 -7.89 7.34 19.86
CA GLY A 58 -8.51 6.04 20.12
C GLY A 58 -9.20 5.50 18.88
N HIS A 59 -8.97 4.23 18.56
CA HIS A 59 -9.67 3.52 17.48
C HIS A 59 -10.33 2.25 18.03
N ILE A 60 -11.63 2.08 17.75
CA ILE A 60 -12.38 0.88 18.18
C ILE A 60 -12.10 -0.25 17.19
N PHE A 61 -11.22 -1.17 17.57
CA PHE A 61 -10.92 -2.36 16.79
C PHE A 61 -12.11 -3.31 16.75
N ARG A 62 -12.60 -3.59 15.54
CA ARG A 62 -13.70 -4.54 15.30
C ARG A 62 -13.14 -5.93 15.04
N ARG A 63 -13.81 -6.96 15.57
CA ARG A 63 -13.45 -8.38 15.33
C ARG A 63 -13.79 -8.86 13.93
N LYS A 64 -14.87 -8.34 13.35
CA LYS A 64 -15.36 -8.69 12.01
C LYS A 64 -15.80 -7.42 11.29
N ARG A 65 -15.72 -7.44 9.96
CA ARG A 65 -16.26 -6.38 9.11
C ARG A 65 -17.79 -6.45 9.15
N PRO A 66 -18.48 -5.32 9.34
CA PRO A 66 -19.95 -5.31 9.33
C PRO A 66 -20.54 -5.37 7.91
N TYR A 67 -19.72 -5.16 6.87
CA TYR A 67 -20.14 -5.21 5.47
C TYR A 67 -19.63 -6.49 4.80
N GLY A 68 -20.53 -7.23 4.17
CA GLY A 68 -20.18 -8.38 3.34
C GLY A 68 -19.55 -7.91 2.04
N LEU A 69 -18.30 -8.30 1.80
CA LEU A 69 -17.65 -8.13 0.52
C LEU A 69 -18.00 -9.33 -0.36
N GLN A 70 -18.53 -9.07 -1.55
CA GLN A 70 -18.80 -10.13 -2.54
C GLN A 70 -17.51 -10.57 -3.27
N SER A 71 -16.43 -9.78 -3.22
CA SER A 71 -15.15 -10.04 -3.88
C SER A 71 -13.95 -9.90 -2.94
N ASP A 72 -12.88 -10.65 -3.21
CA ASP A 72 -11.61 -10.56 -2.48
C ASP A 72 -10.81 -9.31 -2.91
N SER A 73 -11.23 -8.16 -2.37
CA SER A 73 -10.56 -6.85 -2.52
C SER A 73 -9.16 -6.83 -1.93
N ILE A 74 -8.93 -7.49 -0.79
CA ILE A 74 -7.61 -7.54 -0.16
C ILE A 74 -6.61 -8.22 -1.09
N GLY A 75 -6.97 -9.37 -1.67
CA GLY A 75 -6.11 -10.08 -2.60
C GLY A 75 -5.80 -9.26 -3.85
N LYS A 76 -6.83 -8.62 -4.43
CA LYS A 76 -6.67 -7.71 -5.57
C LYS A 76 -5.70 -6.57 -5.25
N ASN A 77 -5.95 -5.83 -4.18
CA ASN A 77 -5.15 -4.67 -3.80
C ASN A 77 -3.71 -5.05 -3.41
N SER A 78 -3.56 -6.19 -2.73
CA SER A 78 -2.24 -6.72 -2.38
C SER A 78 -1.44 -7.07 -3.63
N LEU A 79 -2.07 -7.65 -4.66
CA LEU A 79 -1.43 -7.93 -5.95
C LEU A 79 -0.99 -6.64 -6.66
N ARG A 80 -1.83 -5.60 -6.67
CA ARG A 80 -1.47 -4.29 -7.24
C ARG A 80 -0.24 -3.71 -6.55
N ALA A 81 -0.25 -3.67 -5.22
CA ALA A 81 0.89 -3.19 -4.44
C ALA A 81 2.15 -4.04 -4.67
N ALA A 82 2.00 -5.36 -4.66
CA ALA A 82 3.10 -6.31 -4.81
C ALA A 82 3.78 -6.17 -6.18
N HIS A 83 3.01 -6.14 -7.26
CA HIS A 83 3.53 -5.99 -8.63
C HIS A 83 4.21 -4.64 -8.87
N VAL A 84 3.77 -3.57 -8.21
CA VAL A 84 4.36 -2.23 -8.39
C VAL A 84 5.61 -2.05 -7.53
N TRP A 85 5.64 -2.57 -6.31
CA TRP A 85 6.62 -2.14 -5.30
C TRP A 85 7.58 -3.21 -4.80
N LEU A 86 7.31 -4.52 -4.95
CA LEU A 86 8.13 -5.56 -4.34
C LEU A 86 9.30 -6.07 -5.19
N ASP A 87 9.40 -5.66 -6.45
CA ASP A 87 10.48 -6.10 -7.35
C ASP A 87 10.66 -7.64 -7.31
N GLU A 88 11.89 -8.15 -7.14
CA GLU A 88 12.19 -9.58 -7.01
C GLU A 88 11.61 -10.23 -5.74
N TYR A 89 11.30 -9.44 -4.71
CA TYR A 89 10.74 -9.91 -3.42
C TYR A 89 9.26 -10.27 -3.52
N ILE A 90 8.61 -10.02 -4.66
CA ILE A 90 7.27 -10.51 -4.95
C ILE A 90 7.18 -12.05 -4.83
N THR A 91 8.30 -12.74 -5.03
CA THR A 91 8.41 -14.19 -4.83
C THR A 91 8.11 -14.61 -3.38
N GLU A 92 8.55 -13.84 -2.38
CA GLU A 92 8.26 -14.09 -0.97
C GLU A 92 6.79 -13.84 -0.64
N PHE A 93 6.18 -12.82 -1.25
CA PHE A 93 4.74 -12.58 -1.16
C PHE A 93 3.94 -13.78 -1.68
N PHE A 94 4.33 -14.35 -2.81
CA PHE A 94 3.67 -15.54 -3.36
C PHE A 94 3.94 -16.82 -2.57
N LYS A 95 5.12 -16.99 -1.94
CA LYS A 95 5.36 -18.08 -0.98
C LYS A 95 4.41 -17.98 0.21
N ALA A 96 4.20 -16.77 0.74
CA ALA A 96 3.30 -16.53 1.87
C ALA A 96 1.81 -16.60 1.48
N ARG A 97 1.46 -16.32 0.22
CA ARG A 97 0.08 -16.34 -0.31
C ARG A 97 0.01 -17.07 -1.67
N PRO A 98 0.20 -18.41 -1.70
CA PRO A 98 0.29 -19.15 -2.97
C PRO A 98 -0.92 -19.01 -3.88
N TYR A 99 -2.13 -18.89 -3.32
CA TYR A 99 -3.37 -18.74 -4.09
C TYR A 99 -3.43 -17.44 -4.93
N LEU A 100 -2.60 -16.44 -4.62
CA LEU A 100 -2.52 -15.19 -5.39
C LEU A 100 -1.54 -15.28 -6.56
N ALA A 101 -0.64 -16.27 -6.62
CA ALA A 101 0.40 -16.37 -7.65
C ALA A 101 -0.17 -16.58 -9.07
N THR A 102 -1.30 -17.27 -9.17
CA THR A 102 -1.99 -17.54 -10.44
C THR A 102 -3.08 -16.52 -10.76
N ARG A 103 -3.37 -15.63 -9.82
CA ARG A 103 -4.43 -14.62 -9.94
C ARG A 103 -3.99 -13.48 -10.87
N ARG A 104 -4.89 -12.97 -11.71
CA ARG A 104 -4.61 -11.97 -12.76
C ARG A 104 -5.62 -10.81 -12.82
N ASP A 105 -6.69 -10.87 -12.05
CA ASP A 105 -7.78 -9.88 -11.97
C ASP A 105 -7.43 -8.65 -11.10
N TYR A 106 -6.16 -8.26 -11.03
CA TYR A 106 -5.74 -7.05 -10.32
C TYR A 106 -5.80 -5.77 -11.16
N GLY A 107 -6.15 -5.88 -12.45
CA GLY A 107 -6.33 -4.76 -13.37
C GLY A 107 -5.02 -4.13 -13.86
N ASP A 108 -5.12 -3.07 -14.64
CA ASP A 108 -3.95 -2.34 -15.15
C ASP A 108 -3.28 -1.53 -14.03
N ILE A 109 -1.95 -1.59 -14.00
CA ILE A 109 -1.08 -0.90 -13.02
C ILE A 109 -0.06 0.01 -13.71
N SER A 110 -0.19 0.24 -15.02
CA SER A 110 0.75 1.01 -15.83
C SER A 110 0.98 2.41 -15.26
N ASP A 111 -0.07 3.09 -14.79
CA ASP A 111 0.03 4.42 -14.18
C ASP A 111 0.81 4.44 -12.85
N ARG A 112 0.83 3.32 -12.11
CA ARG A 112 1.60 3.17 -10.87
C ARG A 112 3.05 2.86 -11.15
N ILE A 113 3.32 2.01 -12.15
CA ILE A 113 4.67 1.78 -12.64
C ILE A 113 5.27 3.08 -13.18
N GLN A 114 4.51 3.86 -13.97
CA GLN A 114 4.98 5.12 -14.54
C GLN A 114 5.23 6.17 -13.46
N LEU A 115 4.35 6.28 -12.46
CA LEU A 115 4.58 7.15 -11.30
C LEU A 115 5.90 6.79 -10.59
N ARG A 116 6.11 5.51 -10.28
CA ARG A 116 7.32 5.05 -9.60
C ARG A 116 8.59 5.43 -10.38
N LYS A 117 8.56 5.32 -11.71
CA LYS A 117 9.63 5.77 -12.60
C LYS A 117 9.82 7.29 -12.55
N ASN A 118 8.74 8.05 -12.68
CA ASN A 118 8.77 9.53 -12.69
C ASN A 118 9.33 10.11 -11.39
N LEU A 119 9.00 9.49 -10.25
CA LEU A 119 9.51 9.88 -8.93
C LEU A 119 10.91 9.35 -8.64
N GLN A 120 11.49 8.54 -9.54
CA GLN A 120 12.83 7.96 -9.40
C GLN A 120 12.99 7.19 -8.08
N CYS A 121 11.95 6.45 -7.69
CA CYS A 121 11.92 5.73 -6.44
C CYS A 121 12.97 4.62 -6.41
N LYS A 122 13.47 4.32 -5.22
CA LYS A 122 14.43 3.27 -4.94
C LYS A 122 13.84 1.87 -5.21
N PRO A 123 14.69 0.85 -5.48
CA PRO A 123 14.26 -0.55 -5.49
C PRO A 123 13.84 -0.98 -4.08
N PHE A 124 13.01 -2.03 -3.96
CA PHE A 124 12.55 -2.54 -2.67
C PHE A 124 13.68 -3.02 -1.75
N LYS A 125 14.81 -3.41 -2.36
CA LYS A 125 16.03 -3.84 -1.67
C LYS A 125 16.73 -2.73 -0.87
N TRP A 126 16.54 -1.47 -1.25
CA TRP A 126 17.18 -0.31 -0.60
C TRP A 126 16.65 -0.14 0.82
#